data_AF-Q4SUL7-F1
#
_entry.id   AF-Q4SUL7-F1
#
_cell.length_a   1.000
_cell.length_b   1.000
_cell.length_c   1.000
_cell.angle_alpha   90.00
_cell.angle_beta   90.00
_cell.angle_gamma   90.00
#
_symmetry.space_group_name_H-M   'P 1'
#
loop_
_entity.id
_entity.type
_entity.pdbx_description
1 polymer ?
#
loop_
_entity_poly.entity_id
_entity_poly.type
_entity_poly.pdbx_seq_one_letter_code
_entity_poly.pdbx_strand_id
1 'polypeptide(L)'
;MTEDGRRADGEDRGPGADYCVFAAMEGLLEKLKLLDYEEEVLAKHNIVKNLSRHYFVSSSHVTSNPGEQFYVFTITAAWLLGLAGRPVPEPLESDEPGASLAAILAELRALGVKVDFPPSKLKSGSGEQVCFVLDRLADQALRRTGFSFRRPKYPTETTEEESILEDDAELALSRVEEEEPTEPDDDEDVLDLDALRLQTTECESRPRADEGPEPPVDAAEWNLEVERVLTQLKAAPRTDKQWRSHLDQMHQHNDAIRSLTEDSKSYLSRLQQDLSQALEKVSSRERYIGQQLEPLIQEYRSVRARLHQEQERYQQANARVMEKRQELREISDEVKKMEQEIKDRDTSMSDGGSGALYPAEAGAGPDGREDRGGPALAAALQTEGEVQHDP
;
A
#
# COMPACT_ATOMS: atom_id res chain seq x y z
N MET A 1 3.79 50.35 -17.54
CA MET A 1 4.41 50.50 -16.21
C MET A 1 3.57 49.65 -15.27
N THR A 2 3.94 48.40 -14.97
CA THR A 2 4.85 47.99 -13.85
C THR A 2 4.38 48.63 -12.55
N GLU A 3 3.94 47.94 -11.51
CA GLU A 3 4.33 46.71 -10.78
C GLU A 3 3.20 46.50 -9.73
N ASP A 4 3.05 45.49 -8.89
CA ASP A 4 3.54 44.14 -8.64
C ASP A 4 2.63 43.65 -7.48
N GLY A 5 2.45 42.34 -7.36
CA GLY A 5 1.62 41.74 -6.32
C GLY A 5 1.41 40.26 -6.55
N ARG A 6 2.50 39.55 -6.88
CA ARG A 6 2.61 38.09 -6.78
C ARG A 6 1.91 37.61 -5.50
N ARG A 7 0.80 36.89 -5.64
CA ARG A 7 0.33 35.98 -4.59
C ARG A 7 1.01 34.65 -4.83
N ALA A 8 1.87 34.31 -3.89
CA ALA A 8 2.74 33.15 -3.83
C ALA A 8 1.94 31.85 -4.02
N ASP A 9 2.00 31.29 -5.22
CA ASP A 9 1.98 29.84 -5.41
C ASP A 9 3.43 29.39 -5.24
N GLY A 10 3.77 28.70 -4.14
CA GLY A 10 4.96 27.85 -4.16
C GLY A 10 5.74 27.61 -2.86
N GLU A 11 5.89 28.57 -1.95
CA GLU A 11 7.00 28.49 -0.98
C GLU A 11 6.58 29.01 0.40
N ASP A 12 5.79 28.23 1.16
CA ASP A 12 5.78 28.28 2.63
C ASP A 12 5.03 27.09 3.29
N ARG A 13 5.01 25.93 2.63
CA ARG A 13 4.60 24.69 3.29
C ARG A 13 5.85 24.11 3.95
N GLY A 14 5.92 24.20 5.28
CA GLY A 14 6.95 23.48 6.03
C GLY A 14 6.90 21.99 5.67
N PRO A 15 8.02 21.25 5.78
CA PRO A 15 8.12 19.86 5.32
C PRO A 15 7.07 18.90 5.94
N GLY A 16 6.47 19.28 7.08
CA GLY A 16 5.34 18.55 7.67
C GLY A 16 4.00 18.71 6.92
N ALA A 17 3.76 19.82 6.22
CA ALA A 17 2.54 20.05 5.46
C ALA A 17 2.48 19.19 4.17
N ASP A 18 3.65 18.88 3.59
CA ASP A 18 3.74 17.92 2.49
C ASP A 18 3.43 16.50 2.96
N TYR A 19 3.74 16.17 4.23
CA TYR A 19 3.40 14.90 4.84
C TYR A 19 1.90 14.75 5.16
N CYS A 20 1.19 15.85 5.41
CA CYS A 20 -0.26 15.82 5.69
C CYS A 20 -1.09 15.16 4.58
N VAL A 21 -0.66 15.28 3.32
CA VAL A 21 -1.36 14.66 2.18
C VAL A 21 -1.23 13.13 2.21
N PHE A 22 -0.09 12.61 2.69
CA PHE A 22 0.11 11.17 2.88
C PHE A 22 -0.73 10.63 4.03
N ALA A 23 -0.80 11.35 5.15
CA ALA A 23 -1.66 10.97 6.27
C ALA A 23 -3.16 10.97 5.88
N ALA A 24 -3.59 11.96 5.08
CA ALA A 24 -4.95 12.00 4.55
C ALA A 24 -5.25 10.82 3.61
N MET A 25 -4.27 10.38 2.80
CA MET A 25 -4.41 9.21 1.95
C MET A 25 -4.45 7.90 2.75
N GLU A 26 -3.68 7.78 3.83
CA GLU A 26 -3.76 6.63 4.74
C GLU A 26 -5.15 6.54 5.39
N GLY A 27 -5.67 7.65 5.89
CA GLY A 27 -7.05 7.71 6.39
C GLY A 27 -8.10 7.39 5.33
N LEU A 28 -7.92 7.84 4.09
CA LEU A 28 -8.79 7.47 2.98
C LEU A 28 -8.72 5.97 2.68
N LEU A 29 -7.53 5.35 2.66
CA LEU A 29 -7.40 3.91 2.42
C LEU A 29 -8.07 3.08 3.49
N GLU A 30 -7.98 3.48 4.76
CA GLU A 30 -8.71 2.83 5.84
C GLU A 30 -10.22 2.91 5.60
N LYS A 31 -10.74 4.08 5.23
CA LYS A 31 -12.16 4.26 4.89
C LYS A 31 -12.59 3.42 3.69
N LEU A 32 -11.75 3.32 2.66
CA LEU A 32 -12.01 2.47 1.49
C LEU A 32 -12.01 0.99 1.86
N LYS A 33 -11.07 0.53 2.70
CA LYS A 33 -11.03 -0.84 3.23
C LYS A 33 -12.29 -1.17 4.02
N LEU A 34 -12.79 -0.24 4.83
CA LEU A 34 -14.03 -0.42 5.58
C LEU A 34 -15.28 -0.52 4.68
N LEU A 35 -15.19 -0.07 3.43
CA LEU A 35 -16.24 -0.16 2.43
C LEU A 35 -16.03 -1.34 1.44
N ASP A 36 -15.05 -2.23 1.70
CA ASP A 36 -14.72 -3.39 0.87
C ASP A 36 -14.42 -3.05 -0.61
N TYR A 37 -13.65 -1.97 -0.83
CA TYR A 37 -13.26 -1.53 -2.18
C TYR A 37 -12.48 -2.59 -2.98
N GLU A 38 -11.85 -3.57 -2.32
CA GLU A 38 -11.08 -4.63 -2.99
C GLU A 38 -11.99 -5.59 -3.78
N GLU A 39 -13.16 -5.95 -3.24
CA GLU A 39 -14.12 -6.81 -3.94
C GLU A 39 -15.02 -6.03 -4.89
N GLU A 40 -15.45 -4.83 -4.47
CA GLU A 40 -16.45 -4.06 -5.21
C GLU A 40 -15.86 -3.19 -6.33
N VAL A 41 -14.61 -2.75 -6.22
CA VAL A 41 -13.96 -1.89 -7.23
C VAL A 41 -12.79 -2.62 -7.90
N LEU A 42 -11.85 -3.18 -7.13
CA LEU A 42 -10.66 -3.78 -7.75
C LEU A 42 -10.99 -5.08 -8.51
N ALA A 43 -11.80 -5.97 -7.92
CA ALA A 43 -12.16 -7.22 -8.57
C ALA A 43 -13.11 -7.02 -9.78
N LYS A 44 -14.05 -6.07 -9.72
CA LYS A 44 -14.97 -5.78 -10.84
C LYS A 44 -14.27 -5.16 -12.04
N HIS A 45 -13.23 -4.37 -11.81
CA HIS A 45 -12.49 -3.66 -12.87
C HIS A 45 -11.15 -4.32 -13.23
N ASN A 46 -10.89 -5.56 -12.79
CA ASN A 46 -9.64 -6.31 -13.03
C ASN A 46 -8.36 -5.55 -12.63
N ILE A 47 -8.43 -4.72 -11.58
CA ILE A 47 -7.27 -3.98 -11.08
C ILE A 47 -6.51 -4.91 -10.13
N VAL A 48 -5.46 -5.56 -10.65
CA VAL A 48 -4.72 -6.64 -9.96
C VAL A 48 -3.86 -6.13 -8.79
N LYS A 49 -3.71 -4.81 -8.62
CA LYS A 49 -2.82 -4.21 -7.60
C LYS A 49 -3.64 -3.45 -6.57
N ASN A 50 -3.51 -3.80 -5.29
CA ASN A 50 -4.08 -3.02 -4.20
C ASN A 50 -3.51 -1.60 -4.23
N LEU A 51 -4.39 -0.61 -3.98
CA LEU A 51 -4.01 0.79 -3.90
C LEU A 51 -2.94 0.99 -2.79
N SER A 52 -1.75 1.43 -3.19
CA SER A 52 -0.68 1.80 -2.26
C SER A 52 -1.02 3.13 -1.56
N ARG A 53 -0.49 3.35 -0.34
CA ARG A 53 -0.58 4.62 0.41
C ARG A 53 -0.06 5.85 -0.34
N HIS A 54 0.66 5.65 -1.45
CA HIS A 54 1.17 6.73 -2.29
C HIS A 54 0.40 6.90 -3.61
N TYR A 55 -0.61 6.07 -3.89
CA TYR A 55 -1.20 5.93 -5.23
C TYR A 55 -1.86 7.22 -5.74
N PHE A 56 -2.67 7.90 -4.93
CA PHE A 56 -3.30 9.17 -5.30
C PHE A 56 -2.51 10.42 -4.88
N VAL A 57 -1.43 10.27 -4.09
CA VAL A 57 -0.67 11.41 -3.53
C VAL A 57 0.36 11.95 -4.51
N SER A 58 1.07 11.06 -5.21
CA SER A 58 2.08 11.50 -6.19
C SER A 58 2.23 10.48 -7.32
N SER A 59 2.13 10.98 -8.55
CA SER A 59 2.46 10.25 -9.78
C SER A 59 3.92 9.74 -9.79
N SER A 60 4.82 10.31 -8.97
CA SER A 60 6.24 9.94 -8.95
C SER A 60 6.53 8.59 -8.25
N HIS A 61 5.62 8.08 -7.42
CA HIS A 61 5.87 6.88 -6.60
C HIS A 61 5.21 5.62 -7.14
N VAL A 62 4.47 5.72 -8.25
CA VAL A 62 3.87 4.59 -8.95
C VAL A 62 4.22 4.72 -10.44
N THR A 63 4.81 3.68 -11.02
CA THR A 63 5.00 3.54 -12.48
C THR A 63 3.67 3.27 -13.17
N SER A 64 2.67 4.13 -12.98
CA SER A 64 1.32 4.01 -13.54
C SER A 64 1.05 5.22 -14.42
N ASN A 65 0.41 4.96 -15.56
CA ASN A 65 0.10 5.99 -16.54
C ASN A 65 -0.85 7.02 -15.88
N PRO A 66 -0.63 8.34 -16.02
CA PRO A 66 -1.58 9.36 -15.54
C PRO A 66 -3.04 9.11 -15.99
N GLY A 67 -3.24 8.49 -17.16
CA GLY A 67 -4.56 8.09 -17.62
C GLY A 67 -5.19 6.93 -16.82
N GLU A 68 -4.38 5.97 -16.38
CA GLU A 68 -4.83 4.84 -15.54
C GLU A 68 -5.19 5.36 -14.14
N GLN A 69 -4.36 6.25 -13.56
CA GLN A 69 -4.66 6.88 -12.27
C GLN A 69 -5.95 7.69 -12.31
N PHE A 70 -6.19 8.42 -13.41
CA PHE A 70 -7.42 9.15 -13.63
C PHE A 70 -8.63 8.23 -13.74
N TYR A 71 -8.51 7.12 -14.46
CA TYR A 71 -9.57 6.13 -14.57
C TYR A 71 -9.92 5.51 -13.20
N VAL A 72 -8.91 5.07 -12.44
CA VAL A 72 -9.10 4.50 -11.10
C VAL A 72 -9.73 5.53 -10.14
N PHE A 73 -9.32 6.80 -10.21
CA PHE A 73 -9.97 7.88 -9.46
C PHE A 73 -11.45 8.01 -9.83
N THR A 74 -11.76 8.03 -11.13
CA THR A 74 -13.12 8.29 -11.63
C THR A 74 -14.07 7.14 -11.28
N ILE A 75 -13.62 5.88 -11.41
CA ILE A 75 -14.39 4.71 -10.96
C ILE A 75 -14.59 4.73 -9.46
N THR A 76 -13.53 4.97 -8.68
CA THR A 76 -13.63 4.98 -7.21
C THR A 76 -14.61 6.05 -6.75
N ALA A 77 -14.56 7.24 -7.36
CA ALA A 77 -15.52 8.30 -7.08
C ALA A 77 -16.96 7.93 -7.48
N ALA A 78 -17.17 7.31 -8.65
CA ALA A 78 -18.48 6.87 -9.09
C ALA A 78 -19.07 5.79 -8.18
N TRP A 79 -18.26 4.83 -7.74
CA TRP A 79 -18.65 3.79 -6.78
C TRP A 79 -19.05 4.39 -5.43
N LEU A 80 -18.22 5.29 -4.87
CA LEU A 80 -18.53 5.98 -3.62
C LEU A 80 -19.81 6.82 -3.72
N LEU A 81 -20.07 7.44 -4.87
CA LEU A 81 -21.33 8.16 -5.14
C LEU A 81 -22.54 7.21 -5.21
N GLY A 82 -22.37 6.03 -5.82
CA GLY A 82 -23.35 4.94 -5.81
C GLY A 82 -23.70 4.50 -4.38
N LEU A 83 -22.70 4.29 -3.53
CA LEU A 83 -22.88 3.98 -2.10
C LEU A 83 -23.50 5.14 -1.32
N ALA A 84 -23.18 6.37 -1.68
CA ALA A 84 -23.83 7.57 -1.15
C ALA A 84 -25.26 7.79 -1.72
N GLY A 85 -25.83 6.81 -2.43
CA GLY A 85 -27.21 6.79 -2.93
C GLY A 85 -27.49 7.75 -4.09
N ARG A 86 -26.46 8.11 -4.86
CA ARG A 86 -26.54 8.89 -6.10
C ARG A 86 -25.78 8.12 -7.19
N PRO A 87 -26.42 7.14 -7.84
CA PRO A 87 -25.75 6.33 -8.85
C PRO A 87 -25.37 7.23 -10.03
N VAL A 88 -24.06 7.41 -10.23
CA VAL A 88 -23.49 8.01 -11.44
C VAL A 88 -23.22 6.86 -12.42
N PRO A 89 -23.47 7.03 -13.73
CA PRO A 89 -23.10 6.02 -14.72
C PRO A 89 -21.61 5.68 -14.61
N GLU A 90 -21.32 4.38 -14.66
CA GLU A 90 -19.97 3.82 -14.54
C GLU A 90 -19.06 4.43 -15.62
N PRO A 91 -18.03 5.21 -15.25
CA PRO A 91 -17.16 5.87 -16.20
C PRO A 91 -16.33 4.85 -16.97
N LEU A 92 -16.30 4.95 -18.30
CA LEU A 92 -15.43 4.12 -19.14
C LEU A 92 -14.03 4.74 -19.26
N GLU A 93 -13.00 3.91 -19.50
CA GLU A 93 -11.62 4.38 -19.80
C GLU A 93 -11.55 5.36 -20.99
N SER A 94 -12.58 5.39 -21.84
CA SER A 94 -12.67 6.23 -23.04
C SER A 94 -13.48 7.52 -22.84
N ASP A 95 -14.02 7.78 -21.65
CA ASP A 95 -14.80 8.99 -21.39
C ASP A 95 -13.92 10.23 -21.33
N GLU A 96 -14.41 11.35 -21.89
CA GLU A 96 -13.67 12.60 -21.84
C GLU A 96 -13.43 13.03 -20.38
N PRO A 97 -12.16 13.28 -19.98
CA PRO A 97 -11.81 13.51 -18.58
C PRO A 97 -12.53 14.75 -18.01
N GLY A 98 -12.86 15.72 -18.85
CA GLY A 98 -13.61 16.91 -18.43
C GLY A 98 -15.07 16.64 -18.06
N ALA A 99 -15.74 15.75 -18.80
CA ALA A 99 -17.17 15.46 -18.60
C ALA A 99 -17.39 14.65 -17.31
N SER A 100 -16.57 13.61 -17.08
CA SER A 100 -16.64 12.78 -15.88
C SER A 100 -16.28 13.58 -14.62
N LEU A 101 -15.29 14.47 -14.71
CA LEU A 101 -14.96 15.41 -13.63
C LEU A 101 -16.11 16.38 -13.33
N ALA A 102 -16.76 16.92 -14.35
CA ALA A 102 -17.88 17.82 -14.16
C ALA A 102 -19.07 17.10 -13.49
N ALA A 103 -19.35 15.85 -13.87
CA ALA A 103 -20.38 15.02 -13.25
C ALA A 103 -20.09 14.73 -11.77
N ILE A 104 -18.88 14.27 -11.45
CA ILE A 104 -18.46 14.00 -10.06
C ILE A 104 -18.52 15.28 -9.21
N LEU A 105 -18.04 16.41 -9.74
CA LEU A 105 -18.08 17.70 -9.03
C LEU A 105 -19.50 18.27 -8.86
N ALA A 106 -20.41 17.99 -9.80
CA ALA A 106 -21.82 18.38 -9.67
C ALA A 106 -22.49 17.60 -8.53
N GLU A 107 -22.28 16.28 -8.47
CA GLU A 107 -22.84 15.44 -7.39
C GLU A 107 -22.21 15.73 -6.03
N LEU A 108 -20.93 16.06 -5.96
CA LEU A 108 -20.27 16.53 -4.74
C LEU A 108 -20.88 17.81 -4.18
N ARG A 109 -21.19 18.78 -5.05
CA ARG A 109 -21.88 20.01 -4.65
C ARG A 109 -23.31 19.71 -4.19
N ALA A 110 -23.99 18.76 -4.83
CA ALA A 110 -25.32 18.31 -4.42
C ALA A 110 -25.32 17.58 -3.06
N LEU A 111 -24.18 16.99 -2.66
CA LEU A 111 -23.95 16.40 -1.34
C LEU A 111 -23.51 17.45 -0.28
N GLY A 112 -23.41 18.73 -0.66
CA GLY A 112 -23.09 19.83 0.26
C GLY A 112 -21.60 20.03 0.54
N VAL A 113 -20.71 19.41 -0.25
CA VAL A 113 -19.26 19.60 -0.13
C VAL A 113 -18.84 20.85 -0.92
N LYS A 114 -18.17 21.81 -0.27
CA LYS A 114 -17.59 22.98 -0.94
C LYS A 114 -16.31 22.57 -1.66
N VAL A 115 -16.25 22.83 -2.97
CA VAL A 115 -15.08 22.52 -3.80
C VAL A 115 -14.57 23.81 -4.44
N ASP A 116 -13.48 24.36 -3.90
CA ASP A 116 -12.89 25.64 -4.28
C ASP A 116 -11.61 25.45 -5.13
N PHE A 117 -11.68 24.62 -6.16
CA PHE A 117 -10.57 24.47 -7.12
C PHE A 117 -11.07 24.11 -8.54
N PRO A 118 -10.32 24.47 -9.60
CA PRO A 118 -10.71 24.20 -10.97
C PRO A 118 -10.57 22.70 -11.33
N PRO A 119 -11.42 22.18 -12.23
CA PRO A 119 -11.37 20.77 -12.65
C PRO A 119 -10.06 20.41 -13.37
N SER A 120 -9.28 21.38 -13.82
CA SER A 120 -7.94 21.15 -14.38
C SER A 120 -6.98 20.48 -13.40
N LYS A 121 -7.13 20.69 -12.08
CA LYS A 121 -6.28 20.10 -11.04
C LYS A 121 -6.59 18.62 -10.76
N LEU A 122 -7.72 18.10 -11.24
CA LEU A 122 -8.09 16.68 -11.08
C LEU A 122 -7.75 15.82 -12.31
N LYS A 123 -7.36 16.44 -13.43
CA LYS A 123 -7.06 15.72 -14.68
C LYS A 123 -5.85 14.81 -14.59
N SER A 124 -4.93 15.06 -13.66
CA SER A 124 -3.76 14.22 -13.41
C SER A 124 -4.08 12.90 -12.72
N GLY A 125 -5.29 12.73 -12.17
CA GLY A 125 -5.66 11.55 -11.38
C GLY A 125 -4.86 11.39 -10.07
N SER A 126 -3.97 12.34 -9.75
CA SER A 126 -3.13 12.34 -8.56
C SER A 126 -2.94 13.78 -8.05
N GLY A 127 -2.91 13.93 -6.73
CA GLY A 127 -2.73 15.19 -6.02
C GLY A 127 -3.59 15.31 -4.76
N GLU A 128 -3.32 16.34 -3.96
CA GLU A 128 -4.06 16.67 -2.74
C GLU A 128 -5.55 16.85 -2.99
N GLN A 129 -5.92 17.45 -4.13
CA GLN A 129 -7.32 17.70 -4.49
C GLN A 129 -8.08 16.40 -4.81
N VAL A 130 -7.40 15.40 -5.37
CA VAL A 130 -7.96 14.08 -5.67
C VAL A 130 -8.23 13.33 -4.36
N CYS A 131 -7.26 13.33 -3.44
CA CYS A 131 -7.41 12.71 -2.12
C CYS A 131 -8.54 13.37 -1.31
N PHE A 132 -8.63 14.70 -1.32
CA PHE A 132 -9.70 15.44 -0.62
C PHE A 132 -11.10 15.08 -1.13
N VAL A 133 -11.26 14.95 -2.45
CA VAL A 133 -12.54 14.57 -3.07
C VAL A 133 -12.95 13.16 -2.64
N LEU A 134 -12.03 12.20 -2.75
CA LEU A 134 -12.30 10.82 -2.36
C LEU A 134 -12.56 10.69 -0.86
N ASP A 135 -11.83 11.41 0.00
CA ASP A 135 -12.03 11.41 1.45
C ASP A 135 -13.44 11.86 1.84
N ARG A 136 -13.92 12.95 1.22
CA ARG A 136 -15.28 13.45 1.47
C ARG A 136 -16.37 12.54 0.93
N LEU A 137 -16.14 11.88 -0.21
CA LEU A 137 -17.06 10.87 -0.74
C LEU A 137 -17.10 9.64 0.15
N ALA A 138 -15.95 9.18 0.63
CA ALA A 138 -15.85 8.04 1.54
C ALA A 138 -16.54 8.32 2.88
N ASP A 139 -16.39 9.53 3.43
CA ASP A 139 -17.13 9.95 4.64
C ASP A 139 -18.64 9.90 4.44
N GLN A 140 -19.13 10.35 3.28
CA GLN A 140 -20.57 10.33 2.97
C GLN A 140 -21.08 8.91 2.71
N ALA A 141 -20.29 8.07 2.06
CA ALA A 141 -20.60 6.66 1.86
C ALA A 141 -20.67 5.94 3.22
N LEU A 142 -19.69 6.09 4.09
CA LEU A 142 -19.66 5.50 5.44
C LEU A 142 -20.83 5.95 6.32
N ARG A 143 -21.22 7.24 6.24
CA ARG A 143 -22.39 7.76 6.94
C ARG A 143 -23.69 7.09 6.49
N ARG A 144 -23.80 6.72 5.21
CA ARG A 144 -24.98 6.05 4.66
C ARG A 144 -24.99 4.54 4.86
N THR A 145 -23.84 3.89 4.80
CA THR A 145 -23.71 2.47 5.13
C THR A 145 -23.91 2.20 6.62
N GLY A 146 -23.88 3.26 7.45
CA GLY A 146 -24.15 3.16 8.89
C GLY A 146 -23.04 2.44 9.64
N PHE A 147 -21.80 2.49 9.11
CA PHE A 147 -20.67 1.82 9.71
C PHE A 147 -20.38 2.42 11.09
N SER A 148 -20.55 1.60 12.13
CA SER A 148 -20.15 1.93 13.50
C SER A 148 -18.94 1.08 13.86
N PHE A 149 -17.87 1.70 14.36
CA PHE A 149 -16.78 0.96 14.98
C PHE A 149 -17.33 0.07 16.09
N ARG A 150 -17.37 -1.24 15.86
CA ARG A 150 -17.71 -2.19 16.92
C ARG A 150 -16.54 -2.25 17.88
N ARG A 151 -16.83 -2.25 19.19
CA ARG A 151 -15.81 -2.50 20.20
C ARG A 151 -15.08 -3.81 19.85
N PRO A 152 -13.74 -3.84 19.85
CA PRO A 152 -12.99 -5.05 19.57
C PRO A 152 -13.48 -6.17 20.49
N LYS A 153 -13.96 -7.26 19.90
CA LYS A 153 -14.20 -8.49 20.65
C LYS A 153 -12.86 -9.19 20.75
N TYR A 154 -12.16 -8.96 21.85
CA TYR A 154 -10.99 -9.76 22.20
C TYR A 154 -11.43 -11.22 22.28
N PRO A 155 -10.79 -12.13 21.52
CA PRO A 155 -10.99 -13.56 21.71
C PRO A 155 -10.77 -13.84 23.18
N THR A 156 -11.74 -14.49 23.82
CA THR A 156 -11.55 -14.99 25.18
C THR A 156 -10.53 -16.11 25.04
N GLU A 157 -9.31 -15.89 25.51
CA GLU A 157 -8.30 -16.96 25.63
C GLU A 157 -8.95 -18.11 26.40
N THR A 158 -9.26 -19.20 25.69
CA THR A 158 -9.53 -20.46 26.34
C THR A 158 -8.25 -20.83 27.06
N THR A 159 -8.31 -20.77 28.38
CA THR A 159 -7.28 -21.16 29.33
C THR A 159 -7.10 -22.68 29.22
N GLU A 160 -6.50 -23.13 28.12
CA GLU A 160 -5.84 -24.43 28.09
C GLU A 160 -4.44 -24.20 28.62
N GLU A 161 -4.16 -24.91 29.71
CA GLU A 161 -3.03 -24.76 30.61
C GLU A 161 -1.67 -24.88 29.88
N GLU A 162 -1.09 -23.76 29.46
CA GLU A 162 0.37 -23.65 29.34
C GLU A 162 0.89 -22.96 30.60
N SER A 163 1.36 -23.79 31.54
CA SER A 163 2.14 -23.37 32.70
C SER A 163 3.44 -22.70 32.22
N ILE A 164 3.44 -21.37 32.14
CA ILE A 164 4.67 -20.58 32.10
C ILE A 164 4.65 -19.68 33.33
N LEU A 165 5.70 -19.86 34.12
CA LEU A 165 5.89 -19.36 35.46
C LEU A 165 5.71 -17.83 35.55
N GLU A 166 5.04 -17.43 36.62
CA GLU A 166 4.92 -16.08 37.15
C GLU A 166 6.28 -15.34 37.13
N ASP A 167 6.30 -14.13 36.58
CA ASP A 167 7.19 -13.08 37.06
C ASP A 167 6.36 -11.82 37.30
N ASP A 168 6.34 -11.43 38.57
CA ASP A 168 5.48 -10.45 39.22
C ASP A 168 6.14 -9.07 39.11
N ALA A 169 5.53 -8.16 38.35
CA ALA A 169 5.86 -6.73 38.39
C ALA A 169 4.66 -5.89 37.97
N GLU A 170 3.72 -5.71 38.90
CA GLU A 170 2.78 -4.60 38.88
C GLU A 170 3.52 -3.26 38.90
N LEU A 171 3.29 -2.41 37.91
CA LEU A 171 3.43 -0.96 38.06
C LEU A 171 2.22 -0.25 37.46
N ALA A 172 1.25 0.01 38.33
CA ALA A 172 0.24 1.03 38.13
C ALA A 172 0.93 2.41 38.02
N LEU A 173 0.80 3.06 36.87
CA LEU A 173 1.08 4.49 36.76
C LEU A 173 -0.24 5.24 36.52
N SER A 174 -0.69 5.82 37.63
CA SER A 174 -1.71 6.86 37.70
C SER A 174 -1.30 8.06 36.85
N ARG A 175 -2.19 8.43 35.92
CA ARG A 175 -2.67 9.80 35.67
C ARG A 175 -1.92 10.90 36.45
N VAL A 176 -0.96 11.55 35.79
CA VAL A 176 -0.53 12.92 36.13
C VAL A 176 -1.01 13.83 35.01
N GLU A 177 -1.94 14.67 35.41
CA GLU A 177 -2.58 15.76 34.67
C GLU A 177 -2.24 16.99 35.53
N GLU A 178 -1.24 17.80 35.13
CA GLU A 178 -0.95 19.12 35.71
C GLU A 178 0.08 19.81 34.79
N GLU A 179 -0.35 20.69 33.87
CA GLU A 179 -0.49 22.14 34.04
C GLU A 179 0.85 22.88 33.82
N GLU A 180 1.06 23.31 32.57
CA GLU A 180 2.17 24.16 32.11
C GLU A 180 1.95 25.62 32.56
N PRO A 181 2.85 26.24 33.33
CA PRO A 181 2.91 27.68 33.44
C PRO A 181 3.70 28.25 32.27
N THR A 182 3.02 29.08 31.47
CA THR A 182 3.64 30.03 30.54
C THR A 182 4.38 31.10 31.34
N GLU A 183 5.67 31.30 31.09
CA GLU A 183 6.39 32.54 31.45
C GLU A 183 7.06 33.13 30.19
N PRO A 184 7.15 34.47 30.09
CA PRO A 184 7.40 35.19 28.85
C PRO A 184 8.89 35.43 28.55
N ASP A 185 9.12 35.84 27.30
CA ASP A 185 10.32 36.50 26.75
C ASP A 185 11.28 37.10 27.78
N ASP A 186 12.55 36.70 27.71
CA ASP A 186 13.67 37.54 28.11
C ASP A 186 14.68 37.54 26.96
N ASP A 187 14.87 38.72 26.39
CA ASP A 187 15.68 39.01 25.22
C ASP A 187 17.14 38.54 25.42
N GLU A 188 17.63 37.70 24.50
CA GLU A 188 19.03 37.34 24.40
C GLU A 188 19.86 38.52 23.88
N ASP A 189 20.37 39.37 24.79
CA ASP A 189 21.52 40.23 24.49
C ASP A 189 22.78 39.37 24.40
N VAL A 190 23.10 38.94 23.16
CA VAL A 190 24.36 38.27 22.80
C VAL A 190 25.53 39.22 23.08
N LEU A 191 26.16 39.05 24.24
CA LEU A 191 27.42 39.71 24.58
C LEU A 191 28.54 39.13 23.72
N ASP A 192 28.99 39.91 22.74
CA ASP A 192 30.10 39.59 21.83
C ASP A 192 31.42 39.39 22.61
N LEU A 193 31.78 38.12 22.82
CA LEU A 193 32.92 37.68 23.60
C LEU A 193 34.27 38.08 22.96
N ASP A 194 34.27 38.45 21.68
CA ASP A 194 35.48 38.86 20.95
C ASP A 194 35.83 40.33 21.20
N ALA A 195 34.87 41.18 21.55
CA ALA A 195 35.11 42.59 21.88
C ALA A 195 35.92 42.78 23.19
N LEU A 196 35.75 41.87 24.17
CA LEU A 196 36.53 41.91 25.42
C LEU A 196 37.97 41.41 25.26
N ARG A 197 38.22 40.48 24.33
CA ARG A 197 39.56 39.91 24.12
C ARG A 197 40.54 40.93 23.53
N LEU A 198 40.06 41.81 22.65
CA LEU A 198 40.87 42.87 22.03
C LEU A 198 41.34 43.92 23.07
N GLN A 199 40.52 44.23 24.09
CA GLN A 199 40.92 45.17 25.15
C GLN A 199 41.98 44.59 26.10
N THR A 200 41.96 43.28 26.35
CA THR A 200 42.99 42.64 27.18
C THR A 200 44.36 42.57 26.51
N THR A 201 44.42 42.45 25.18
CA THR A 201 45.70 42.32 24.45
C THR A 201 46.47 43.64 24.30
N GLU A 202 45.81 44.80 24.33
CA GLU A 202 46.50 46.09 24.23
C GLU A 202 47.22 46.52 25.53
N CYS A 203 46.98 45.83 26.64
CA CYS A 203 47.55 46.22 27.93
C CYS A 203 48.92 45.58 28.24
N GLU A 204 49.36 44.58 27.47
CA GLU A 204 50.62 43.86 27.73
C GLU A 204 51.87 44.55 27.14
N SER A 205 51.72 45.62 26.34
CA SER A 205 52.84 46.36 25.75
C SER A 205 53.03 47.76 26.33
N ARG A 206 53.03 47.89 27.67
CA ARG A 206 53.61 49.09 28.32
C ARG A 206 55.08 48.81 28.67
N PRO A 207 56.04 49.62 28.19
CA PRO A 207 57.42 49.49 28.64
C PRO A 207 57.46 49.80 30.14
N ARG A 208 58.25 49.02 30.90
CA ARG A 208 58.53 49.30 32.31
C ARG A 208 59.02 50.74 32.42
N ALA A 209 58.18 51.60 32.98
CA ALA A 209 58.56 52.97 33.30
C ALA A 209 59.52 52.91 34.47
N ASP A 210 60.78 53.18 34.12
CA ASP A 210 61.87 53.61 34.98
C ASP A 210 61.43 54.72 35.94
N GLU A 211 62.10 54.80 37.10
CA GLU A 211 61.87 55.74 38.21
C GLU A 211 61.53 57.17 37.73
N GLY A 212 60.23 57.49 37.73
CA GLY A 212 59.73 58.86 37.62
C GLY A 212 59.59 59.49 39.01
N PRO A 213 59.77 60.82 39.16
CA PRO A 213 59.69 61.49 40.44
C PRO A 213 58.28 61.32 41.02
N GLU A 214 58.19 60.77 42.23
CA GLU A 214 56.92 60.68 42.96
C GLU A 214 56.33 62.09 43.11
N PRO A 215 55.10 62.36 42.63
CA PRO A 215 54.44 63.62 42.97
C PRO A 215 54.24 63.64 44.49
N PRO A 216 54.32 64.82 45.14
CA PRO A 216 54.00 64.93 46.56
C PRO A 216 52.49 64.74 46.72
N VAL A 217 52.05 63.48 46.78
CA VAL A 217 50.66 63.14 47.08
C VAL A 217 50.48 63.43 48.57
N ASP A 218 49.76 64.50 48.87
CA ASP A 218 49.42 64.84 50.24
C ASP A 218 48.61 63.70 50.86
N ALA A 219 49.04 63.24 52.04
CA ALA A 219 48.44 62.08 52.70
C ALA A 219 46.97 62.32 53.03
N ALA A 220 46.56 63.59 53.19
CA ALA A 220 45.18 63.97 53.40
C ALA A 220 44.32 63.82 52.13
N GLU A 221 44.83 64.22 50.97
CA GLU A 221 44.13 64.04 49.68
C GLU A 221 44.01 62.55 49.31
N TRP A 222 45.06 61.77 49.60
CA TRP A 222 45.01 60.32 49.43
C TRP A 222 43.96 59.68 50.35
N ASN A 223 43.88 60.08 51.62
CA ASN A 223 42.88 59.53 52.54
C ASN A 223 41.45 59.89 52.12
N LEU A 224 41.20 61.10 51.61
CA LEU A 224 39.90 61.48 51.07
C LEU A 224 39.52 60.65 49.84
N GLU A 225 40.49 60.36 48.97
CA GLU A 225 40.27 59.52 47.80
C GLU A 225 40.04 58.05 48.20
N VAL A 226 40.77 57.56 49.20
CA VAL A 226 40.55 56.24 49.80
C VAL A 226 39.17 56.14 50.42
N GLU A 227 38.72 57.14 51.18
CA GLU A 227 37.36 57.18 51.76
C GLU A 227 36.28 57.25 50.67
N ARG A 228 36.50 58.05 49.62
CA ARG A 228 35.61 58.14 48.45
C ARG A 228 35.47 56.78 47.75
N VAL A 229 36.59 56.12 47.46
CA VAL A 229 36.62 54.82 46.79
C VAL A 229 36.13 53.70 47.70
N LEU A 230 36.34 53.78 49.03
CA LEU A 230 35.84 52.81 50.00
C LEU A 230 34.31 52.66 49.96
N THR A 231 33.60 53.76 49.72
CA THR A 231 32.14 53.71 49.56
C THR A 231 31.71 53.02 48.27
N GLN A 232 32.53 53.10 47.22
CA GLN A 232 32.31 52.43 45.93
C GLN A 232 32.76 50.96 45.96
N LEU A 233 33.75 50.63 46.79
CA LEU A 233 34.25 49.28 47.03
C LEU A 233 33.39 48.49 48.02
N LYS A 234 32.40 49.16 48.63
CA LYS A 234 31.33 48.55 49.42
C LYS A 234 30.37 47.82 48.47
N ALA A 235 30.92 46.90 47.68
CA ALA A 235 30.16 45.93 46.93
C ALA A 235 29.34 45.16 47.96
N ALA A 236 28.02 45.38 47.93
CA ALA A 236 27.11 44.45 48.57
C ALA A 236 27.51 43.05 48.09
N PRO A 237 27.72 42.06 48.98
CA PRO A 237 28.11 40.73 48.56
C PRO A 237 27.00 40.19 47.67
N ARG A 238 27.18 40.35 46.35
CA ARG A 238 26.34 39.72 45.35
C ARG A 238 26.51 38.24 45.65
N THR A 239 25.40 37.55 45.84
CA THR A 239 25.40 36.18 46.33
C THR A 239 26.11 35.28 45.30
N ASP A 240 27.42 35.10 45.47
CA ASP A 240 28.35 34.27 44.66
C ASP A 240 28.00 32.77 44.64
N LYS A 241 26.81 32.41 45.14
CA LYS A 241 26.29 31.05 45.21
C LYS A 241 25.43 30.68 44.00
N GLN A 242 24.96 31.65 43.21
CA GLN A 242 24.05 31.37 42.10
C GLN A 242 24.73 30.56 40.99
N TRP A 243 25.91 30.97 40.51
CA TRP A 243 26.62 30.23 39.46
C TRP A 243 27.09 28.83 39.91
N ARG A 244 27.43 28.64 41.19
CA ARG A 244 27.80 27.33 41.73
C ARG A 244 26.60 26.39 41.75
N SER A 245 25.43 26.89 42.17
CA SER A 245 24.18 26.13 42.11
C SER A 245 23.81 25.78 40.67
N HIS A 246 23.98 26.69 39.71
CA HIS A 246 23.73 26.39 38.29
C HIS A 246 24.73 25.38 37.72
N LEU A 247 26.00 25.43 38.14
CA LEU A 247 27.00 24.43 37.75
C LEU A 247 26.66 23.04 38.34
N ASP A 248 26.27 22.99 39.61
CA ASP A 248 25.83 21.76 40.26
C ASP A 248 24.55 21.20 39.59
N GLN A 249 23.61 22.07 39.21
CA GLN A 249 22.42 21.69 38.43
C GLN A 249 22.80 21.16 37.03
N MET A 250 23.74 21.80 36.34
CA MET A 250 24.24 21.30 35.04
C MET A 250 24.86 19.91 35.18
N HIS A 251 25.65 19.66 36.23
CA HIS A 251 26.21 18.34 36.50
C HIS A 251 25.11 17.31 36.78
N GLN A 252 24.11 17.66 37.59
CA GLN A 252 22.94 16.79 37.86
C GLN A 252 22.17 16.47 36.58
N HIS A 253 21.89 17.45 35.73
CA HIS A 253 21.20 17.22 34.45
C HIS A 253 22.05 16.39 33.50
N ASN A 254 23.36 16.60 33.43
CA ASN A 254 24.25 15.81 32.60
C ASN A 254 24.29 14.34 33.05
N ASP A 255 24.36 14.09 34.36
CA ASP A 255 24.32 12.73 34.90
C ASP A 255 22.96 12.07 34.68
N ALA A 256 21.85 12.83 34.82
CA ALA A 256 20.51 12.36 34.48
C ALA A 256 20.40 12.00 33.00
N ILE A 257 20.86 12.86 32.09
CA ILE A 257 20.87 12.61 30.63
C ILE A 257 21.71 11.37 30.32
N ARG A 258 22.88 11.21 30.94
CA ARG A 258 23.72 10.02 30.76
C ARG A 258 23.02 8.75 31.20
N SER A 259 22.37 8.76 32.36
CA SER A 259 21.60 7.60 32.85
C SER A 259 20.44 7.24 31.92
N LEU A 260 19.63 8.23 31.51
CA LEU A 260 18.53 8.03 30.56
C LEU A 260 19.02 7.53 29.19
N THR A 261 20.18 8.01 28.74
CA THR A 261 20.78 7.57 27.47
C THR A 261 21.24 6.11 27.55
N GLU A 262 21.83 5.69 28.68
CA GLU A 262 22.23 4.29 28.86
C GLU A 262 21.01 3.37 29.01
N ASP A 263 19.98 3.81 29.73
CA ASP A 263 18.72 3.06 29.87
C ASP A 263 18.03 2.88 28.51
N SER A 264 17.84 3.96 27.75
CA SER A 264 17.24 3.91 26.42
C SER A 264 18.06 3.06 25.44
N LYS A 265 19.40 3.12 25.50
CA LYS A 265 20.27 2.23 24.74
C LYS A 265 20.11 0.76 25.13
N SER A 266 19.92 0.46 26.42
CA SER A 266 19.65 -0.90 26.90
C SER A 266 18.31 -1.43 26.38
N TYR A 267 17.25 -0.61 26.40
CA TYR A 267 15.94 -0.95 25.85
C TYR A 267 16.02 -1.19 24.34
N LEU A 268 16.72 -0.32 23.60
CA LEU A 268 16.94 -0.50 22.16
C LEU A 268 17.72 -1.78 21.84
N SER A 269 18.74 -2.10 22.64
CA SER A 269 19.54 -3.33 22.48
C SER A 269 18.68 -4.59 22.71
N ARG A 270 17.83 -4.57 23.75
CA ARG A 270 16.87 -5.67 24.00
C ARG A 270 15.88 -5.82 22.85
N LEU A 271 15.27 -4.71 22.40
CA LEU A 271 14.36 -4.72 21.25
C LEU A 271 15.03 -5.25 19.98
N GLN A 272 16.28 -4.85 19.72
CA GLN A 272 17.06 -5.36 18.59
C GLN A 272 17.27 -6.87 18.68
N GLN A 273 17.59 -7.37 19.87
CA GLN A 273 17.78 -8.80 20.12
C GLN A 273 16.47 -9.57 19.94
N ASP A 274 15.36 -9.06 20.45
CA ASP A 274 14.03 -9.69 20.32
C ASP A 274 13.57 -9.73 18.86
N LEU A 275 13.75 -8.63 18.13
CA LEU A 275 13.44 -8.56 16.69
C LEU A 275 14.30 -9.54 15.88
N SER A 276 15.58 -9.67 16.23
CA SER A 276 16.50 -10.59 15.57
C SER A 276 16.10 -12.05 15.80
N GLN A 277 15.73 -12.41 17.04
CA GLN A 277 15.20 -13.74 17.36
C GLN A 277 13.87 -14.02 16.66
N ALA A 278 12.97 -13.04 16.60
CA ALA A 278 11.71 -13.17 15.88
C ALA A 278 11.94 -13.40 14.38
N LEU A 279 12.89 -12.67 13.78
CA LEU A 279 13.24 -12.81 12.37
C LEU A 279 13.88 -14.17 12.07
N GLU A 280 14.75 -14.68 12.95
CA GLU A 280 15.29 -16.03 12.83
C GLU A 280 14.20 -17.12 12.93
N LYS A 281 13.21 -16.94 13.83
CA LYS A 281 12.05 -17.82 13.93
C LYS A 281 11.18 -17.77 12.67
N VAL A 282 10.97 -16.59 12.09
CA VAL A 282 10.24 -16.45 10.82
C VAL A 282 11.01 -17.13 9.70
N SER A 283 12.31 -16.85 9.56
CA SER A 283 13.15 -17.43 8.50
C SER A 283 13.24 -18.96 8.60
N SER A 284 13.31 -19.51 9.81
CA SER A 284 13.29 -20.97 10.01
C SER A 284 11.93 -21.58 9.66
N ARG A 285 10.82 -20.93 10.02
CA ARG A 285 9.46 -21.35 9.60
C ARG A 285 9.27 -21.27 8.08
N GLU A 286 9.71 -20.20 7.45
CA GLU A 286 9.67 -20.04 5.99
C GLU A 286 10.49 -21.12 5.30
N ARG A 287 11.70 -21.40 5.78
CA ARG A 287 12.54 -22.48 5.24
C ARG A 287 11.88 -23.84 5.42
N TYR A 288 11.24 -24.08 6.57
CA TYR A 288 10.51 -25.32 6.83
C TYR A 288 9.31 -25.48 5.89
N ILE A 289 8.47 -24.44 5.75
CA ILE A 289 7.34 -24.44 4.81
C ILE A 289 7.84 -24.63 3.39
N GLY A 290 8.90 -23.94 2.98
CA GLY A 290 9.52 -24.11 1.67
C GLY A 290 9.98 -25.54 1.42
N GLN A 291 10.61 -26.18 2.41
CA GLN A 291 11.00 -27.59 2.32
C GLN A 291 9.81 -28.55 2.20
N GLN A 292 8.67 -28.25 2.83
CA GLN A 292 7.45 -29.05 2.70
C GLN A 292 6.73 -28.82 1.36
N LEU A 293 6.71 -27.59 0.85
CA LEU A 293 6.01 -27.25 -0.39
C LEU A 293 6.79 -27.61 -1.65
N GLU A 294 8.12 -27.58 -1.62
CA GLU A 294 8.97 -27.92 -2.77
C GLU A 294 8.67 -29.30 -3.39
N PRO A 295 8.56 -30.41 -2.63
CA PRO A 295 8.22 -31.70 -3.21
C PRO A 295 6.81 -31.71 -3.81
N LEU A 296 5.82 -31.09 -3.16
CA LEU A 296 4.45 -30.99 -3.69
C LEU A 296 4.41 -30.19 -5.01
N ILE A 297 5.18 -29.11 -5.11
CA ILE A 297 5.31 -28.31 -6.33
C ILE A 297 5.96 -29.15 -7.45
N GLN A 298 6.99 -29.94 -7.13
CA GLN A 298 7.62 -30.84 -8.09
C GLN A 298 6.66 -31.94 -8.56
N GLU A 299 5.88 -32.53 -7.66
CA GLU A 299 4.84 -33.50 -8.00
C GLU A 299 3.78 -32.87 -8.91
N TYR A 300 3.25 -31.70 -8.57
CA TYR A 300 2.29 -30.96 -9.39
C TYR A 300 2.86 -30.67 -10.80
N ARG A 301 4.12 -30.23 -10.89
CA ARG A 301 4.79 -30.01 -12.19
C ARG A 301 4.90 -31.31 -12.99
N SER A 302 5.22 -32.43 -12.33
CA SER A 302 5.32 -33.74 -12.98
C SER A 302 3.97 -34.24 -13.52
N VAL A 303 2.89 -34.06 -12.75
CA VAL A 303 1.53 -34.43 -13.15
C VAL A 303 1.06 -33.54 -14.29
N ARG A 304 1.32 -32.23 -14.23
CA ARG A 304 1.02 -31.30 -15.32
C ARG A 304 1.74 -31.65 -16.62
N ALA A 305 3.01 -32.07 -16.54
CA ALA A 305 3.76 -32.54 -17.71
C ALA A 305 3.15 -33.82 -18.30
N ARG A 306 2.75 -34.78 -17.45
CA ARG A 306 2.05 -36.00 -17.89
C ARG A 306 0.71 -35.69 -18.54
N LEU A 307 -0.07 -34.77 -17.97
CA LEU A 307 -1.34 -34.32 -18.55
C LEU A 307 -1.14 -33.73 -19.94
N HIS A 308 -0.13 -32.85 -20.12
CA HIS A 308 0.19 -32.27 -21.41
C HIS A 308 0.56 -33.35 -22.43
N GLN A 309 1.38 -34.32 -22.03
CA GLN A 309 1.75 -35.45 -22.89
C GLN A 309 0.54 -36.27 -23.34
N GLU A 310 -0.40 -36.58 -22.43
CA GLU A 310 -1.61 -37.30 -22.79
C GLU A 310 -2.57 -36.47 -23.65
N GLN A 311 -2.66 -35.15 -23.41
CA GLN A 311 -3.41 -34.24 -24.28
C GLN A 311 -2.84 -34.21 -25.71
N GLU A 312 -1.51 -34.15 -25.86
CA GLU A 312 -0.86 -34.24 -27.18
C GLU A 312 -1.13 -35.57 -27.85
N ARG A 313 -1.03 -36.70 -27.12
CA ARG A 313 -1.36 -38.04 -27.64
C ARG A 313 -2.80 -38.13 -28.09
N TYR A 314 -3.73 -37.60 -27.30
CA TYR A 314 -5.15 -37.54 -27.64
C TYR A 314 -5.39 -36.70 -28.90
N GLN A 315 -4.78 -35.52 -29.01
CA GLN A 315 -4.89 -34.67 -30.19
C GLN A 315 -4.34 -35.36 -31.45
N GLN A 316 -3.19 -36.04 -31.33
CA GLN A 316 -2.62 -36.83 -32.43
C GLN A 316 -3.52 -38.00 -32.84
N ALA A 317 -4.07 -38.73 -31.87
CA ALA A 317 -5.01 -39.82 -32.14
C ALA A 317 -6.29 -39.30 -32.81
N ASN A 318 -6.82 -38.17 -32.34
CA ASN A 318 -7.99 -37.54 -32.92
C ASN A 318 -7.72 -37.06 -34.36
N ALA A 319 -6.55 -36.49 -34.63
CA ALA A 319 -6.12 -36.13 -35.99
C ALA A 319 -6.09 -37.36 -36.92
N ARG A 320 -5.50 -38.48 -36.46
CA ARG A 320 -5.49 -39.75 -37.21
C ARG A 320 -6.90 -40.30 -37.45
N VAL A 321 -7.79 -40.21 -36.46
CA VAL A 321 -9.20 -40.63 -36.63
C VAL A 321 -9.90 -39.74 -37.65
N MET A 322 -9.64 -38.44 -37.68
CA MET A 322 -10.19 -37.53 -38.68
C MET A 322 -9.68 -37.83 -40.10
N GLU A 323 -8.39 -38.15 -40.25
CA GLU A 323 -7.83 -38.64 -41.52
C GLU A 323 -8.51 -39.94 -41.97
N LYS A 324 -8.67 -40.93 -41.08
CA LYS A 324 -9.39 -42.18 -41.41
C LYS A 324 -10.86 -41.96 -41.72
N ARG A 325 -11.53 -41.01 -41.07
CA ARG A 325 -12.91 -40.61 -41.43
C ARG A 325 -12.98 -39.93 -42.79
N GLN A 326 -11.93 -39.21 -43.21
CA GLN A 326 -11.85 -38.64 -44.55
C GLN A 326 -11.64 -39.75 -45.60
N GLU A 327 -10.68 -40.65 -45.37
CA GLU A 327 -10.45 -41.82 -46.25
C GLU A 327 -11.72 -42.69 -46.41
N LEU A 328 -12.44 -42.97 -45.31
CA LEU A 328 -13.70 -43.73 -45.37
C LEU A 328 -14.79 -43.01 -46.17
N ARG A 329 -14.84 -41.67 -46.13
CA ARG A 329 -15.78 -40.90 -46.96
C ARG A 329 -15.40 -41.00 -48.44
N GLU A 330 -14.13 -40.88 -48.77
CA GLU A 330 -13.62 -41.04 -50.14
C GLU A 330 -13.93 -42.42 -50.69
N ILE A 331 -13.63 -43.49 -49.95
CA ILE A 331 -13.96 -44.87 -50.34
C ILE A 331 -15.48 -45.05 -50.46
N SER A 332 -16.28 -44.48 -49.55
CA SER A 332 -17.74 -44.56 -49.64
C SER A 332 -18.27 -43.88 -50.90
N ASP A 333 -17.68 -42.76 -51.32
CA ASP A 333 -18.09 -42.05 -52.52
C ASP A 333 -17.60 -42.77 -53.79
N GLU A 334 -16.42 -43.40 -53.76
CA GLU A 334 -15.96 -44.31 -54.80
C GLU A 334 -16.87 -45.54 -54.95
N VAL A 335 -17.31 -46.14 -53.85
CA VAL A 335 -18.28 -47.25 -53.86
C VAL A 335 -19.60 -46.81 -54.48
N LYS A 336 -20.16 -45.66 -54.08
CA LYS A 336 -21.38 -45.12 -54.70
C LYS A 336 -21.18 -44.83 -56.18
N LYS A 337 -20.00 -44.35 -56.58
CA LYS A 337 -19.67 -44.13 -58.00
C LYS A 337 -19.63 -45.45 -58.77
N MET A 338 -18.98 -46.48 -58.24
CA MET A 338 -18.97 -47.81 -58.85
C MET A 338 -20.38 -48.42 -58.91
N GLU A 339 -21.20 -48.26 -57.86
CA GLU A 339 -22.61 -48.68 -57.88
C GLU A 339 -23.40 -47.97 -58.97
N GLN A 340 -23.18 -46.66 -59.16
CA GLN A 340 -23.81 -45.90 -60.24
C GLN A 340 -23.34 -46.39 -61.61
N GLU A 341 -22.03 -46.61 -61.81
CA GLU A 341 -21.49 -47.16 -63.06
C GLU A 341 -22.02 -48.58 -63.35
N ILE A 342 -22.22 -49.40 -62.32
CA ILE A 342 -22.84 -50.73 -62.46
C ILE A 342 -24.30 -50.58 -62.85
N LYS A 343 -25.07 -49.68 -62.22
CA LYS A 343 -26.46 -49.39 -62.62
C LYS A 343 -26.56 -48.88 -64.04
N ASP A 344 -25.65 -48.00 -64.46
CA ASP A 344 -25.60 -47.47 -65.82
C ASP A 344 -25.25 -48.57 -66.84
N ARG A 345 -24.36 -49.51 -66.48
CA ARG A 345 -24.07 -50.70 -67.29
C ARG A 345 -25.22 -51.69 -67.33
N ASP A 346 -25.88 -51.95 -66.20
CA ASP A 346 -27.01 -52.87 -66.11
C ASP A 346 -28.21 -52.34 -66.89
N THR A 347 -28.49 -51.03 -66.82
CA THR A 347 -29.49 -50.38 -67.66
C THR A 347 -29.09 -50.39 -69.14
N SER A 348 -27.81 -50.18 -69.48
CA SER A 348 -27.32 -50.26 -70.87
C SER A 348 -27.32 -51.69 -71.42
N MET A 349 -27.07 -52.73 -70.61
CA MET A 349 -27.19 -54.13 -71.01
C MET A 349 -28.65 -54.59 -71.05
N SER A 350 -29.51 -54.06 -70.18
CA SER A 350 -30.95 -54.32 -70.16
C SER A 350 -31.68 -53.66 -71.33
N ASP A 351 -31.21 -52.52 -71.86
CA ASP A 351 -31.77 -51.86 -73.06
C ASP A 351 -31.34 -52.56 -74.37
N GLY A 352 -30.32 -53.43 -74.31
CA GLY A 352 -29.90 -54.28 -75.43
C GLY A 352 -30.62 -55.64 -75.53
N GLY A 353 -31.52 -55.96 -74.59
CA GLY A 353 -32.09 -57.31 -74.46
C GLY A 353 -33.55 -57.30 -74.04
N SER A 354 -34.46 -57.11 -74.99
CA SER A 354 -35.87 -57.46 -74.77
C SER A 354 -36.06 -58.98 -74.76
N GLY A 355 -36.23 -59.53 -73.55
CA GLY A 355 -37.21 -60.59 -73.26
C GLY A 355 -36.68 -62.01 -73.04
N ALA A 356 -36.75 -62.51 -71.80
CA ALA A 356 -37.69 -63.58 -71.41
C ALA A 356 -37.43 -64.17 -70.01
N LEU A 357 -38.49 -64.10 -69.18
CA LEU A 357 -38.99 -65.08 -68.20
C LEU A 357 -38.20 -65.49 -66.92
N TYR A 358 -38.86 -65.19 -65.79
CA TYR A 358 -38.92 -65.83 -64.44
C TYR A 358 -38.89 -67.39 -64.43
N PRO A 359 -38.68 -68.14 -63.30
CA PRO A 359 -39.04 -67.82 -61.90
C PRO A 359 -38.07 -68.30 -60.77
N ALA A 360 -38.52 -68.11 -59.53
CA ALA A 360 -37.90 -68.38 -58.22
C ALA A 360 -37.50 -69.84 -57.91
N GLU A 361 -36.47 -70.03 -57.07
CA GLU A 361 -36.40 -71.12 -56.09
C GLU A 361 -35.63 -70.70 -54.81
N ALA A 362 -36.14 -71.21 -53.69
CA ALA A 362 -35.62 -71.07 -52.34
C ALA A 362 -34.51 -72.09 -52.05
N GLY A 363 -33.60 -71.73 -51.14
CA GLY A 363 -32.61 -72.65 -50.55
C GLY A 363 -32.02 -72.10 -49.25
N ALA A 364 -32.40 -72.70 -48.13
CA ALA A 364 -31.87 -72.49 -46.77
C ALA A 364 -30.38 -72.87 -46.70
N GLY A 365 -29.49 -72.07 -46.08
CA GLY A 365 -29.13 -72.02 -44.64
C GLY A 365 -27.65 -72.46 -44.45
N PRO A 366 -26.99 -72.36 -43.26
CA PRO A 366 -27.35 -71.70 -42.01
C PRO A 366 -26.22 -70.84 -41.36
N ASP A 367 -26.57 -70.20 -40.23
CA ASP A 367 -25.75 -69.94 -39.03
C ASP A 367 -24.56 -68.96 -39.05
N GLY A 368 -24.57 -68.00 -38.10
CA GLY A 368 -23.41 -67.12 -37.90
C GLY A 368 -23.57 -65.83 -37.09
N ARG A 369 -24.29 -65.87 -35.97
CA ARG A 369 -24.20 -64.95 -34.81
C ARG A 369 -24.52 -63.47 -35.00
N GLU A 370 -25.59 -63.08 -34.31
CA GLU A 370 -25.75 -61.77 -33.69
C GLU A 370 -24.46 -61.35 -32.97
N ASP A 371 -23.99 -60.13 -33.25
CA ASP A 371 -23.43 -59.29 -32.19
C ASP A 371 -24.01 -57.89 -32.35
N ARG A 372 -24.94 -57.56 -31.44
CA ARG A 372 -25.51 -56.23 -31.31
C ARG A 372 -24.48 -55.36 -30.59
N GLY A 373 -24.01 -54.32 -31.26
CA GLY A 373 -23.12 -53.34 -30.66
C GLY A 373 -23.13 -52.02 -31.41
N GLY A 374 -24.32 -51.46 -31.65
CA GLY A 374 -24.46 -50.05 -32.02
C GLY A 374 -24.14 -49.13 -30.83
N PRO A 375 -23.78 -47.86 -31.09
CA PRO A 375 -22.88 -47.06 -30.27
C PRO A 375 -23.58 -46.38 -29.09
N ALA A 376 -22.94 -46.37 -27.92
CA ALA A 376 -23.30 -45.48 -26.82
C ALA A 376 -22.02 -45.07 -26.09
N LEU A 377 -21.43 -43.94 -26.48
CA LEU A 377 -20.48 -43.17 -25.66
C LEU A 377 -20.43 -41.73 -26.19
N ALA A 378 -21.55 -41.04 -26.00
CA ALA A 378 -21.65 -39.59 -26.14
C ALA A 378 -22.70 -39.10 -25.13
N ALA A 379 -22.35 -39.10 -23.84
CA ALA A 379 -22.99 -38.31 -22.77
C ALA A 379 -22.35 -38.67 -21.42
N ALA A 380 -21.26 -37.98 -21.05
CA ALA A 380 -20.84 -37.77 -19.66
C ALA A 380 -19.65 -36.81 -19.66
N LEU A 381 -19.94 -35.50 -19.69
CA LEU A 381 -19.05 -34.43 -19.23
C LEU A 381 -19.87 -33.12 -19.19
N GLN A 382 -20.93 -33.14 -18.39
CA GLN A 382 -21.60 -31.96 -17.87
C GLN A 382 -22.27 -32.42 -16.58
N THR A 383 -21.87 -31.77 -15.48
CA THR A 383 -22.22 -31.98 -14.06
C THR A 383 -21.19 -32.76 -13.25
N GLU A 384 -20.27 -32.03 -12.64
CA GLU A 384 -19.91 -32.15 -11.21
C GLU A 384 -18.99 -30.96 -10.86
N GLY A 385 -19.63 -29.81 -10.67
CA GLY A 385 -19.17 -28.82 -9.72
C GLY A 385 -20.07 -28.99 -8.50
N GLU A 386 -19.63 -29.77 -7.53
CA GLU A 386 -20.22 -29.77 -6.20
C GLU A 386 -19.08 -29.77 -5.20
N VAL A 387 -18.82 -28.56 -4.70
CA VAL A 387 -17.94 -28.25 -3.59
C VAL A 387 -18.55 -28.92 -2.36
N GLN A 388 -17.86 -29.94 -1.84
CA GLN A 388 -18.16 -30.46 -0.52
C GLN A 388 -17.18 -29.85 0.48
N HIS A 389 -17.67 -28.78 1.09
CA HIS A 389 -17.26 -28.33 2.43
C HIS A 389 -17.52 -29.47 3.43
N ASP A 390 -16.60 -29.66 4.37
CA ASP A 390 -16.83 -29.93 5.81
C ASP A 390 -15.60 -30.64 6.42
N PRO A 391 -15.42 -30.61 7.74
CA PRO A 391 -15.50 -29.50 8.69
C PRO A 391 -14.16 -29.25 9.43
#